data_AF-A0A1G9M4P6-F1
#
_entry.id   AF-A0A1G9M4P6-F1
#
_cell.length_a   1.000
_cell.length_b   1.000
_cell.length_c   1.000
_cell.angle_alpha   90.00
_cell.angle_beta   90.00
_cell.angle_gamma   90.00
#
_symmetry.space_group_name_H-M   'P 1'
#
loop_
_entity.id
_entity.type
_entity.pdbx_description
1 polymer ?
#
loop_
_entity_poly.entity_id
_entity_poly.type
_entity_poly.pdbx_seq_one_letter_code
_entity_poly.pdbx_strand_id
1 'polypeptide(L)'
;MLEQYLSRNNYEECIKSAIYNLKIDNLDKAMNYLHDALCQNGSSGEVHNLLGILYEKKGDLNLAAKHYRASSDLDPTLQASNINLERVTSYKYMYIEENIDYGEFKAIYKPCYKIVYDSLNIGRLKKNQK
;
A
#
# COMPACT_ATOMS: atom_id res chain seq x y z
N MET A 1 -13.25 11.30 -31.93
CA MET A 1 -11.88 11.06 -31.40
C MET A 1 -11.60 11.71 -30.04
N LEU A 2 -12.42 12.66 -29.54
CA LEU A 2 -12.23 13.27 -28.22
C LEU A 2 -13.03 12.59 -27.07
N GLU A 3 -13.93 11.67 -27.37
CA GLU A 3 -14.77 10.99 -26.36
C GLU A 3 -14.03 9.92 -25.54
N GLN A 4 -12.91 9.38 -26.03
CA GLN A 4 -12.09 8.43 -25.27
C GLN A 4 -11.24 9.09 -24.15
N TYR A 5 -11.14 10.42 -24.14
CA TYR A 5 -10.42 11.16 -23.09
C TYR A 5 -11.32 11.55 -21.90
N LEU A 6 -12.65 11.33 -21.99
CA LEU A 6 -13.63 11.87 -21.04
C LEU A 6 -14.05 10.90 -19.93
N SER A 7 -13.31 9.82 -19.69
CA SER A 7 -13.40 9.09 -18.43
C SER A 7 -12.05 8.51 -18.04
N ARG A 8 -11.05 9.39 -17.86
CA ARG A 8 -9.86 8.98 -17.10
C ARG A 8 -10.35 8.71 -15.67
N ASN A 9 -10.44 7.44 -15.29
CA ASN A 9 -10.85 7.04 -13.95
C ASN A 9 -10.00 7.82 -12.95
N ASN A 10 -10.63 8.39 -11.92
CA ASN A 10 -9.88 9.12 -10.91
C ASN A 10 -8.93 8.16 -10.16
N TYR A 11 -7.86 8.67 -9.58
CA TYR A 11 -6.85 7.87 -8.90
C TYR A 11 -7.47 6.87 -7.89
N GLU A 12 -8.45 7.32 -7.10
CA GLU A 12 -9.11 6.47 -6.09
C GLU A 12 -9.89 5.31 -6.71
N GLU A 13 -10.54 5.53 -7.86
CA GLU A 13 -11.26 4.52 -8.63
C GLU A 13 -10.30 3.53 -9.29
N CYS A 14 -9.15 4.00 -9.80
CA CYS A 14 -8.07 3.13 -10.27
C CYS A 14 -7.58 2.22 -9.14
N ILE A 15 -7.32 2.77 -7.94
CA ILE A 15 -6.88 1.98 -6.79
C ILE A 15 -7.93 0.94 -6.39
N LYS A 16 -9.20 1.33 -6.24
CA LYS A 16 -10.29 0.40 -5.89
C LYS A 16 -10.43 -0.71 -6.94
N SER A 17 -10.35 -0.36 -8.21
CA SER A 17 -10.44 -1.32 -9.31
C SER A 17 -9.23 -2.25 -9.34
N ALA A 18 -8.02 -1.73 -9.09
CA ALA A 18 -6.81 -2.55 -8.99
C ALA A 18 -6.92 -3.57 -7.85
N ILE A 19 -7.31 -3.13 -6.65
CA ILE A 19 -7.48 -4.01 -5.49
C ILE A 19 -8.53 -5.09 -5.77
N TYR A 20 -9.68 -4.72 -6.33
CA TYR A 20 -10.72 -5.68 -6.72
C TYR A 20 -10.18 -6.73 -7.69
N ASN A 21 -9.46 -6.30 -8.74
CA ASN A 21 -8.91 -7.20 -9.74
C ASN A 21 -7.79 -8.09 -9.19
N LEU A 22 -6.98 -7.61 -8.24
CA LEU A 22 -5.99 -8.45 -7.55
C LEU A 22 -6.67 -9.55 -6.70
N LYS A 23 -7.75 -9.21 -5.99
CA LYS A 23 -8.50 -10.17 -5.15
C LYS A 23 -9.15 -11.29 -5.97
N ILE A 24 -9.58 -11.01 -7.19
CA ILE A 24 -10.14 -12.01 -8.11
C ILE A 24 -9.10 -12.60 -9.07
N ASP A 25 -7.82 -12.33 -8.83
CA ASP A 25 -6.67 -12.82 -9.61
C ASP A 25 -6.66 -12.41 -11.10
N ASN A 26 -7.35 -11.33 -11.44
CA ASN A 26 -7.31 -10.72 -12.78
C ASN A 26 -6.12 -9.76 -12.90
N LEU A 27 -4.91 -10.35 -12.97
CA LEU A 27 -3.65 -9.60 -12.90
C LEU A 27 -3.44 -8.63 -14.06
N ASP A 28 -3.97 -8.93 -15.25
CA ASP A 28 -3.85 -8.07 -16.42
C ASP A 28 -4.65 -6.78 -16.24
N LYS A 29 -5.90 -6.87 -15.77
CA LYS A 29 -6.70 -5.68 -15.46
C LYS A 29 -6.11 -4.91 -14.28
N ALA A 30 -5.65 -5.62 -13.24
CA ALA A 30 -4.97 -4.98 -12.12
C ALA A 30 -3.77 -4.14 -12.57
N MET A 31 -2.93 -4.68 -13.47
CA MET A 31 -1.79 -3.95 -14.04
C MET A 31 -2.24 -2.68 -14.78
N ASN A 32 -3.29 -2.75 -15.60
CA ASN A 32 -3.79 -1.59 -16.33
C ASN A 32 -4.27 -0.47 -15.38
N TYR A 33 -5.04 -0.82 -14.34
CA TYR A 33 -5.49 0.16 -13.36
C TYR A 33 -4.34 0.74 -12.53
N LEU A 34 -3.33 -0.07 -12.18
CA LEU A 34 -2.12 0.40 -11.49
C LEU A 34 -1.30 1.33 -12.37
N HIS A 35 -1.20 1.04 -13.66
CA HIS A 35 -0.55 1.93 -14.63
C HIS A 35 -1.29 3.27 -14.73
N ASP A 36 -2.62 3.25 -14.83
CA ASP A 36 -3.43 4.46 -14.86
C ASP A 36 -3.28 5.29 -13.57
N ALA A 37 -3.17 4.63 -12.41
CA ALA A 37 -2.90 5.28 -11.13
C ALA A 37 -1.49 5.91 -11.10
N LEU A 38 -0.45 5.22 -11.60
CA LEU A 38 0.90 5.77 -11.74
C LEU A 38 0.93 7.00 -12.66
N CYS A 39 0.18 6.98 -13.77
CA CYS A 39 0.11 8.13 -14.66
C CYS A 39 -0.56 9.36 -14.03
N GLN A 40 -1.26 9.20 -12.90
CA GLN A 40 -1.84 10.29 -12.12
C GLN A 40 -0.93 10.69 -10.95
N ASN A 41 -0.35 9.71 -10.27
CA ASN A 41 0.60 9.91 -9.18
C ASN A 41 1.76 8.90 -9.28
N GLY A 42 2.84 9.30 -9.94
CA GLY A 42 4.00 8.44 -10.21
C GLY A 42 4.88 8.15 -9.00
N SER A 43 4.60 8.74 -7.84
CA SER A 43 5.35 8.54 -6.59
C SER A 43 4.45 8.05 -5.46
N SER A 44 3.37 7.33 -5.79
CA SER A 44 2.46 6.76 -4.79
C SER A 44 3.05 5.49 -4.18
N GLY A 45 3.28 5.52 -2.86
CA GLY A 45 3.63 4.32 -2.09
C GLY A 45 2.54 3.24 -2.21
N GLU A 46 1.27 3.62 -2.06
CA GLU A 46 0.12 2.71 -2.22
C GLU A 46 0.15 1.93 -3.54
N VAL A 47 0.46 2.58 -4.66
CA VAL A 47 0.55 1.90 -5.97
C VAL A 47 1.71 0.91 -5.99
N HIS A 48 2.85 1.26 -5.40
CA HIS A 48 3.99 0.35 -5.30
C HIS A 48 3.71 -0.84 -4.36
N ASN A 49 2.94 -0.67 -3.28
CA ASN A 49 2.48 -1.80 -2.48
C ASN A 49 1.64 -2.77 -3.33
N LEU A 50 0.66 -2.25 -4.07
CA LEU A 50 -0.20 -3.06 -4.93
C LEU A 50 0.55 -3.74 -6.09
N LEU A 51 1.57 -3.08 -6.67
CA LEU A 51 2.46 -3.71 -7.64
C LEU A 51 3.27 -4.85 -6.99
N GLY A 52 3.71 -4.68 -5.74
CA GLY A 52 4.34 -5.75 -4.97
C GLY A 52 3.44 -6.98 -4.88
N ILE A 53 2.17 -6.79 -4.52
CA ILE A 53 1.16 -7.85 -4.44
C ILE A 53 0.96 -8.51 -5.80
N LEU A 54 0.87 -7.73 -6.87
CA LEU A 54 0.72 -8.23 -8.23
C LEU A 54 1.86 -9.17 -8.62
N TYR A 55 3.11 -8.79 -8.35
CA TYR A 55 4.27 -9.62 -8.70
C TYR A 55 4.42 -10.83 -7.79
N GLU A 56 4.02 -10.71 -6.54
CA GLU A 56 3.96 -11.84 -5.63
C GLU A 56 2.96 -12.90 -6.12
N LYS A 57 1.78 -12.47 -6.57
CA LYS A 57 0.77 -13.33 -7.23
C LYS A 57 1.30 -14.00 -8.50
N LYS A 58 2.19 -13.32 -9.23
CA LYS A 58 2.92 -13.90 -10.38
C LYS A 58 4.06 -14.85 -9.98
N GLY A 59 4.37 -14.96 -8.69
CA GLY A 59 5.50 -15.75 -8.16
C GLY A 59 6.87 -15.06 -8.27
N ASP A 60 6.94 -13.81 -8.76
CA ASP A 60 8.19 -13.05 -8.82
C ASP A 60 8.43 -12.31 -7.49
N LEU A 61 8.90 -13.07 -6.50
CA LEU A 61 9.15 -12.55 -5.14
C LEU A 61 10.26 -11.48 -5.11
N ASN A 62 11.22 -11.55 -6.04
CA ASN A 62 12.28 -10.56 -6.13
C ASN A 62 11.72 -9.20 -6.55
N LEU A 63 10.84 -9.20 -7.56
CA LEU A 63 10.20 -7.97 -8.03
C LEU A 63 9.14 -7.47 -7.04
N ALA A 64 8.42 -8.39 -6.39
CA ALA A 64 7.52 -8.06 -5.29
C ALA A 64 8.25 -7.30 -4.18
N ALA A 65 9.37 -7.84 -3.68
CA ALA A 65 10.18 -7.22 -2.64
C ALA A 65 10.74 -5.85 -3.06
N LYS A 66 11.12 -5.66 -4.33
CA LYS A 66 11.55 -4.35 -4.84
C LYS A 66 10.44 -3.31 -4.74
N HIS A 67 9.22 -3.68 -5.15
CA HIS A 67 8.09 -2.78 -5.09
C HIS A 67 7.61 -2.49 -3.67
N TYR A 68 7.62 -3.48 -2.77
CA TYR A 68 7.31 -3.23 -1.37
C TYR A 68 8.33 -2.29 -0.69
N ARG A 69 9.63 -2.39 -1.03
CA ARG A 69 10.65 -1.44 -0.56
C ARG A 69 10.43 -0.03 -1.11
N ALA A 70 10.16 0.09 -2.41
CA ALA A 70 9.84 1.38 -3.00
C ALA A 70 8.61 2.01 -2.33
N SER A 71 7.61 1.20 -2.01
CA SER A 71 6.44 1.63 -1.26
C SER A 71 6.79 2.15 0.14
N SER A 72 7.61 1.43 0.90
CA SER A 72 8.02 1.87 2.24
C SER A 72 8.89 3.13 2.22
N ASP A 73 9.66 3.34 1.15
CA ASP A 73 10.50 4.53 0.98
C ASP A 73 9.65 5.77 0.62
N LEU A 74 8.60 5.59 -0.19
CA LEU A 74 7.70 6.65 -0.63
C LEU A 74 6.65 7.02 0.43
N ASP A 75 6.10 6.02 1.12
CA ASP A 75 5.16 6.20 2.23
C ASP A 75 5.55 5.30 3.42
N PRO A 76 6.40 5.81 4.32
CA PRO A 76 6.77 5.10 5.55
C PRO A 76 5.60 4.85 6.50
N THR A 77 4.45 5.52 6.31
CA THR A 77 3.27 5.37 7.17
C THR A 77 2.36 4.23 6.72
N LEU A 78 2.53 3.74 5.48
CA LEU A 78 1.80 2.62 4.92
C LEU A 78 2.33 1.29 5.48
N GLN A 79 1.76 0.86 6.60
CA GLN A 79 2.16 -0.36 7.31
C GLN A 79 2.12 -1.62 6.43
N ALA A 80 1.15 -1.69 5.52
CA ALA A 80 0.98 -2.80 4.56
C ALA A 80 2.27 -3.13 3.80
N SER A 81 3.04 -2.10 3.41
CA SER A 81 4.29 -2.28 2.66
C SER A 81 5.32 -3.08 3.45
N ASN A 82 5.50 -2.74 4.73
CA ASN A 82 6.45 -3.42 5.60
C ASN A 82 5.99 -4.82 5.98
N ILE A 83 4.68 -5.00 6.24
CA ILE A 83 4.08 -6.30 6.54
C ILE A 83 4.27 -7.25 5.36
N ASN A 84 3.95 -6.81 4.14
CA ASN A 84 4.12 -7.62 2.95
C ASN A 84 5.59 -7.89 2.63
N LEU A 85 6.47 -6.90 2.78
CA LEU A 85 7.91 -7.08 2.57
C LEU A 85 8.50 -8.11 3.53
N GLU A 86 8.18 -8.00 4.83
CA GLU A 86 8.63 -8.96 5.84
C GLU A 86 8.13 -10.37 5.50
N ARG A 87 6.86 -10.49 5.12
CA ARG A 87 6.25 -11.76 4.73
C ARG A 87 6.96 -12.39 3.54
N VAL A 88 7.18 -11.65 2.45
CA VAL A 88 7.80 -12.16 1.21
C VAL A 88 9.29 -12.47 1.37
N THR A 89 9.99 -11.77 2.27
CA THR A 89 11.43 -12.00 2.50
C THR A 89 11.72 -12.99 3.61
N SER A 90 10.69 -13.48 4.31
CA SER A 90 10.84 -14.46 5.39
C SER A 90 11.29 -15.82 4.86
N TYR A 91 12.18 -16.49 5.61
CA TYR A 91 12.57 -17.88 5.33
C TYR A 91 11.38 -18.86 5.36
N LYS A 92 10.33 -18.52 6.12
CA LYS A 92 9.10 -19.33 6.22
C LYS A 92 8.02 -18.87 5.24
N TYR A 93 8.38 -18.16 4.19
CA TYR A 93 7.42 -17.68 3.20
C TYR A 93 6.53 -18.82 2.71
N MET A 94 5.22 -18.60 2.81
CA MET A 94 4.17 -19.41 2.22
C MET A 94 3.17 -18.45 1.61
N TYR A 95 2.78 -18.73 0.37
CA TYR A 95 1.73 -17.97 -0.29
C TYR A 95 0.38 -18.32 0.34
N ILE A 96 -0.20 -17.37 1.06
CA ILE A 96 -1.51 -17.47 1.71
C ILE A 96 -2.22 -16.16 1.41
N GLU A 97 -3.27 -16.22 0.58
CA GLU A 97 -3.99 -15.05 0.07
C GLU A 97 -4.51 -14.17 1.21
N GLU A 98 -5.00 -14.78 2.28
CA GLU A 98 -5.59 -14.11 3.43
C GLU A 98 -4.57 -13.26 4.23
N ASN A 99 -3.27 -13.49 4.02
CA ASN A 99 -2.19 -12.74 4.68
C ASN A 99 -1.68 -11.56 3.85
N ILE A 100 -2.26 -11.30 2.68
CA ILE A 100 -1.89 -10.18 1.82
C ILE A 100 -2.57 -8.91 2.35
N ASP A 101 -1.76 -7.90 2.73
CA ASP A 101 -2.28 -6.59 3.13
C ASP A 101 -2.33 -5.64 1.93
N TYR A 102 -3.54 -5.36 1.45
CA TYR A 102 -3.77 -4.49 0.31
C TYR A 102 -3.57 -2.99 0.62
N GLY A 103 -3.36 -2.60 1.89
CA GLY A 103 -3.30 -1.20 2.31
C GLY A 103 -4.67 -0.56 2.56
N GLU A 104 -5.75 -1.33 2.44
CA GLU A 104 -7.12 -0.91 2.83
C GLU A 104 -7.22 -0.73 4.36
N PHE A 105 -6.39 -1.45 5.12
CA PHE A 105 -6.33 -1.30 6.57
C PHE A 105 -5.59 0.00 6.91
N LYS A 106 -6.33 1.10 7.00
CA LYS A 106 -5.92 2.21 7.85
C LYS A 106 -5.91 1.67 9.27
N ALA A 107 -4.75 1.18 9.71
CA ALA A 107 -4.50 1.02 11.13
C ALA A 107 -4.93 2.35 11.75
N ILE A 108 -5.99 2.31 12.55
CA ILE A 108 -6.30 3.43 13.42
C ILE A 108 -5.10 3.45 14.36
N TYR A 109 -4.06 4.17 13.96
CA TYR A 109 -2.90 4.43 14.79
C TYR A 109 -3.44 5.31 15.91
N LYS A 110 -3.93 4.65 16.95
CA LYS A 110 -4.16 5.22 18.26
C LYS A 110 -2.81 5.12 18.94
N PRO A 111 -1.94 6.14 18.82
CA PRO A 111 -0.69 6.10 19.55
C PRO A 111 -1.03 5.86 21.03
N CYS A 112 -0.33 4.95 21.70
CA CYS A 112 -0.58 4.72 23.12
C CYS A 112 -0.27 5.97 23.95
N TYR A 113 0.43 6.95 23.37
CA TYR A 113 0.89 8.17 24.03
C TYR A 113 0.61 9.40 23.15
N LYS A 114 0.23 10.51 23.75
CA LYS A 114 0.21 11.83 23.11
C LYS A 114 1.36 12.69 23.65
N ILE A 115 1.94 13.54 22.80
CA ILE A 115 2.91 14.55 23.23
C ILE A 115 2.13 15.69 23.90
N VAL A 116 2.54 16.08 25.09
CA VAL A 116 2.00 17.23 25.83
C VAL A 116 3.14 18.16 26.19
N TYR A 117 2.97 19.45 25.97
CA TYR A 117 3.97 20.46 26.32
C TYR A 117 3.62 21.12 27.65
N ASP A 118 4.62 21.39 28.48
CA ASP A 118 4.45 22.25 29.65
C ASP A 118 4.56 23.74 29.28
N SER A 119 4.46 24.63 30.28
CA SER A 119 4.51 26.08 30.08
C SER A 119 5.87 26.59 29.56
N LEU A 120 6.89 25.74 29.52
CA LEU A 120 8.22 26.04 28.98
C LEU A 120 8.43 25.45 27.58
N ASN A 121 7.37 24.93 26.94
CA ASN A 121 7.42 24.20 25.67
C ASN A 121 8.25 22.89 25.72
N ILE A 122 8.41 22.29 26.90
CA ILE A 122 9.09 21.00 27.04
C ILE A 122 8.06 19.87 26.85
N GLY A 123 8.30 19.02 25.84
CA GLY A 123 7.40 17.91 25.49
C GLY A 123 7.57 16.68 26.38
N ARG A 124 6.44 16.04 26.75
CA ARG A 124 6.39 14.75 27.48
C ARG A 124 5.38 13.81 26.84
N LEU A 125 5.68 12.51 26.81
CA LEU A 125 4.74 11.48 26.38
C LEU A 125 3.74 11.17 27.50
N LYS A 126 2.44 11.37 27.25
CA LYS A 126 1.35 11.02 28.18
C LYS A 126 0.54 9.86 27.61
N LYS A 127 0.40 8.78 28.37
CA LYS A 127 -0.40 7.62 27.97
C LYS A 127 -1.87 8.03 27.75
N ASN A 128 -2.46 7.59 26.65
CA ASN A 128 -3.88 7.79 26.38
C ASN A 128 -4.71 6.96 27.37
N GLN A 129 -5.71 7.57 28.01
CA GLN A 129 -6.65 6.86 28.88
C GLN A 129 -7.58 6.03 27.98
N LYS A 130 -7.85 4.78 28.39
CA LYS A 130 -8.73 3.85 27.66
C LYS A 130 -10.15 4.38 27.60
#